data_AF-A0A0E3B8G4-F1
#
_entry.id   AF-A0A0E3B8G4-F1
#
_cell.length_a   1.000
_cell.length_b   1.000
_cell.length_c   1.000
_cell.angle_alpha   90.00
_cell.angle_beta   90.00
_cell.angle_gamma   90.00
#
_symmetry.space_group_name_H-M   'P 1'
#
loop_
_entity.id
_entity.type
_entity.pdbx_description
1 polymer ?
#
loop_
_entity_poly.entity_id
_entity_poly.type
_entity_poly.pdbx_seq_one_letter_code
_entity_poly.pdbx_strand_id
1 'polypeptide(L)'
;MNDTAIAPEPTRTAAPTSSASAAIWHRICPFDDIWPDTGVCALIGRRQVAVFRLTDGSLYAIGNHDPHSGANVLSRGIVGDLGGEPVVASPIYKHHYLLRTGACVEEPDTILPVYSIELRDGIVWLKD
;
A
#
# COMPACT_ATOMS: atom_id res chain seq x y z
N MET A 1 -65.35 -13.84 2.22
CA MET A 1 -64.80 -12.55 1.72
C MET A 1 -64.49 -11.68 2.93
N ASN A 2 -63.21 -11.31 3.08
CA ASN A 2 -62.56 -10.26 3.90
C ASN A 2 -63.08 -9.99 5.33
N ASP A 3 -62.26 -9.70 6.34
CA ASP A 3 -60.99 -8.99 6.47
C ASP A 3 -60.54 -9.21 7.92
N THR A 4 -59.24 -9.32 8.24
CA THR A 4 -58.65 -8.72 9.46
C THR A 4 -57.12 -8.82 9.40
N ALA A 5 -56.54 -7.63 9.27
CA ALA A 5 -55.16 -7.21 9.42
C ALA A 5 -54.24 -8.09 10.29
N ILE A 6 -53.05 -8.40 9.72
CA ILE A 6 -51.84 -8.71 10.48
C ILE A 6 -50.92 -7.49 10.37
N ALA A 7 -50.64 -6.84 11.49
CA ALA A 7 -49.57 -5.84 11.59
C ALA A 7 -48.22 -6.56 11.77
N PRO A 8 -47.13 -6.12 11.11
CA PRO A 8 -45.78 -6.55 11.47
C PRO A 8 -45.01 -5.47 12.26
N GLU A 9 -44.42 -5.87 13.38
CA GLU A 9 -43.29 -5.20 14.05
C GLU A 9 -42.22 -6.27 14.38
N PRO A 10 -40.96 -5.89 14.67
CA PRO A 10 -40.02 -5.22 13.80
C PRO A 10 -38.78 -6.10 13.57
N THR A 11 -38.22 -6.08 12.37
CA THR A 11 -36.96 -6.76 12.05
C THR A 11 -35.82 -6.12 12.83
N ARG A 12 -35.33 -6.80 13.87
CA ARG A 12 -34.07 -6.47 14.54
C ARG A 12 -32.92 -6.85 13.61
N THR A 13 -32.46 -5.90 12.80
CA THR A 13 -31.23 -6.02 12.03
C THR A 13 -30.05 -6.12 12.99
N ALA A 14 -29.53 -7.34 13.18
CA ALA A 14 -28.21 -7.55 13.73
C ALA A 14 -27.18 -7.12 12.68
N ALA A 15 -26.39 -6.09 12.99
CA ALA A 15 -25.27 -5.67 12.16
C ALA A 15 -24.22 -6.79 12.08
N PRO A 16 -23.57 -7.01 10.92
CA PRO A 16 -22.50 -7.99 10.83
C PRO A 16 -21.32 -7.55 11.69
N THR A 17 -21.00 -8.32 12.73
CA THR A 17 -19.75 -8.18 13.48
C THR A 17 -18.62 -8.62 12.56
N SER A 18 -17.93 -7.64 11.95
CA SER A 18 -16.73 -7.88 11.17
C SER A 18 -15.68 -8.53 12.08
N SER A 19 -15.44 -9.83 11.89
CA SER A 19 -14.35 -10.55 12.52
C SER A 19 -13.04 -9.90 12.11
N ALA A 20 -12.39 -9.18 13.02
CA ALA A 20 -11.06 -8.62 12.79
C ALA A 20 -10.08 -9.78 12.60
N SER A 21 -9.74 -10.10 11.35
CA SER A 21 -8.65 -11.01 11.04
C SER A 21 -7.37 -10.39 11.59
N ALA A 22 -6.66 -11.14 12.44
CA ALA A 22 -5.37 -10.70 12.97
C ALA A 22 -4.45 -10.33 11.81
N ALA A 23 -3.96 -9.10 11.80
CA ALA A 23 -3.05 -8.60 10.78
C ALA A 23 -1.77 -9.46 10.74
N ILE A 24 -1.46 -10.02 9.58
CA ILE A 24 -0.24 -10.82 9.39
C ILE A 24 0.90 -9.87 9.05
N TRP A 25 2.02 -10.01 9.76
CA TRP A 25 3.24 -9.24 9.53
C TRP A 25 4.31 -10.14 8.91
N HIS A 26 4.88 -9.68 7.81
CA HIS A 26 5.93 -10.35 7.06
C HIS A 26 7.27 -9.67 7.29
N ARG A 27 8.28 -10.45 7.67
CA ARG A 27 9.66 -9.99 7.76
C ARG A 27 10.22 -9.75 6.36
N ILE A 28 10.72 -8.55 6.09
CA ILE A 28 11.29 -8.18 4.78
C ILE A 28 12.81 -8.34 4.80
N CYS A 29 13.52 -7.41 5.44
CA CYS A 29 14.98 -7.37 5.52
C CYS A 29 15.43 -6.51 6.71
N PRO A 30 16.72 -6.57 7.11
CA PRO A 30 17.34 -5.53 7.91
C PRO A 30 17.12 -4.13 7.33
N PHE A 31 16.97 -3.12 8.18
CA PHE A 31 16.82 -1.72 7.77
C PHE A 31 18.02 -1.19 6.98
N ASP A 32 19.23 -1.62 7.38
CA ASP A 32 20.48 -1.17 6.77
C ASP A 32 20.81 -1.86 5.45
N ASP A 33 20.05 -2.89 5.06
CA ASP A 33 20.14 -3.47 3.71
C ASP A 33 19.43 -2.60 2.67
N ILE A 34 18.55 -1.67 3.10
CA ILE A 34 17.92 -0.67 2.25
C ILE A 34 18.74 0.60 2.36
N TRP A 35 19.36 1.01 1.25
CA TRP A 35 20.12 2.25 1.20
C TRP A 35 19.17 3.46 1.25
N PRO A 36 19.60 4.59 1.85
CA PRO A 36 18.82 5.83 1.81
C PRO A 36 18.45 6.24 0.37
N ASP A 37 17.22 6.70 0.19
CA ASP A 37 16.58 7.09 -1.08
C ASP A 37 16.58 5.99 -2.15
N THR A 38 16.58 4.73 -1.72
CA THR A 38 16.48 3.56 -2.61
C THR A 38 15.28 2.69 -2.29
N GLY A 39 14.84 1.94 -3.31
CA GLY A 39 13.81 0.93 -3.21
C GLY A 39 14.38 -0.49 -3.26
N VAL A 40 13.72 -1.41 -2.54
CA VAL A 40 13.93 -2.85 -2.65
C VAL A 40 12.60 -3.54 -2.97
N CYS A 41 12.65 -4.66 -3.69
CA CYS A 41 11.46 -5.46 -3.99
C CYS A 41 11.30 -6.57 -2.96
N ALA A 42 10.15 -6.61 -2.30
CA ALA A 42 9.70 -7.70 -1.45
C ALA A 42 8.64 -8.55 -2.18
N LEU A 43 8.71 -9.87 -2.04
CA LEU A 43 7.69 -10.80 -2.53
C LEU A 43 6.89 -11.37 -1.36
N ILE A 44 5.64 -10.96 -1.22
CA ILE A 44 4.72 -11.43 -0.18
C ILE A 44 3.66 -12.32 -0.83
N GLY A 45 3.84 -13.63 -0.68
CA GLY A 45 3.05 -14.64 -1.40
C GLY A 45 3.25 -14.48 -2.91
N ARG A 46 2.25 -13.94 -3.60
CA ARG A 46 2.28 -13.67 -5.06
C ARG A 46 2.32 -12.17 -5.40
N ARG A 47 2.35 -11.29 -4.40
CA ARG A 47 2.37 -9.84 -4.57
C ARG A 47 3.79 -9.31 -4.46
N GLN A 48 4.18 -8.45 -5.39
CA GLN A 48 5.43 -7.72 -5.32
C GLN A 48 5.20 -6.32 -4.75
N VAL A 49 5.96 -5.98 -3.72
CA VAL A 49 5.87 -4.72 -3.00
C VAL A 49 7.22 -4.02 -3.09
N ALA A 50 7.22 -2.77 -3.52
CA ALA A 50 8.38 -1.90 -3.49
C ALA A 50 8.44 -1.21 -2.13
N VAL A 51 9.51 -1.44 -1.39
CA VAL A 51 9.79 -0.82 -0.10
C VAL A 51 10.88 0.22 -0.28
N PHE A 52 10.64 1.44 0.18
CA PHE A 52 11.55 2.57 0.09
C PHE A 52 11.97 3.03 1.47
N ARG A 53 13.25 3.39 1.60
CA ARG A 53 13.79 4.11 2.75
C ARG A 53 14.18 5.50 2.30
N LEU A 54 13.65 6.54 2.93
CA LEU A 54 14.07 7.92 2.68
C LEU A 54 15.32 8.27 3.51
N THR A 55 16.01 9.34 3.14
CA THR A 55 17.16 9.87 3.88
C THR A 55 16.86 10.23 5.34
N ASP A 56 15.61 10.62 5.66
CA ASP A 56 15.17 10.89 7.05
C ASP A 56 14.90 9.60 7.86
N GLY A 57 15.04 8.43 7.25
CA GLY A 57 14.78 7.12 7.84
C GLY A 57 13.33 6.64 7.73
N SER A 58 12.43 7.45 7.16
CA SER A 58 11.04 7.05 6.91
C SER A 58 10.98 5.87 5.94
N LEU A 59 10.07 4.94 6.22
CA LEU A 59 9.80 3.77 5.39
C LEU A 59 8.45 3.90 4.70
N TYR A 60 8.41 3.57 3.42
CA TYR A 60 7.19 3.52 2.63
C TYR A 60 7.12 2.20 1.85
N ALA A 61 5.90 1.70 1.63
CA ALA A 61 5.68 0.47 0.89
C ALA A 61 4.49 0.61 -0.05
N ILE A 62 4.73 0.38 -1.35
CA ILE A 62 3.72 0.47 -2.40
C ILE A 62 3.79 -0.75 -3.33
N GLY A 63 2.78 -0.97 -4.17
CA GLY A 63 2.84 -1.99 -5.22
C GLY A 63 4.07 -1.81 -6.11
N ASN A 64 4.77 -2.89 -6.46
CA ASN A 64 5.94 -2.84 -7.34
C ASN A 64 5.56 -2.76 -8.84
N HIS A 65 4.33 -3.11 -9.17
CA HIS A 65 3.81 -3.11 -10.54
C HIS A 65 3.42 -1.70 -10.96
N ASP A 66 4.04 -1.21 -12.03
CA ASP A 66 3.70 0.05 -12.68
C ASP A 66 2.54 -0.17 -13.69
N PRO A 67 1.34 0.39 -13.45
CA PRO A 67 0.17 0.25 -14.33
C PRO A 67 0.41 0.73 -15.76
N HIS A 68 1.26 1.73 -15.96
CA HIS A 68 1.48 2.32 -17.29
C HIS A 68 2.44 1.49 -18.14
N SER A 69 3.47 0.89 -17.53
CA SER A 69 4.41 0.02 -18.25
C SER A 69 4.07 -1.46 -18.20
N GLY A 70 3.16 -1.88 -17.31
CA GLY A 70 2.83 -3.29 -17.10
C GLY A 70 3.97 -4.11 -16.48
N ALA A 71 4.96 -3.43 -15.88
CA ALA A 71 6.20 -4.03 -15.43
C ALA A 71 6.41 -3.86 -13.91
N ASN A 72 7.08 -4.83 -13.29
CA ASN A 72 7.44 -4.80 -11.87
C ASN A 72 8.77 -4.06 -11.67
N VAL A 73 8.74 -2.73 -11.80
CA VAL A 73 9.96 -1.90 -11.88
C VAL A 73 10.00 -0.76 -10.88
N LEU A 74 8.94 -0.52 -10.10
CA LEU A 74 8.86 0.66 -9.24
C LEU A 74 9.92 0.66 -8.14
N SER A 75 10.32 -0.50 -7.62
CA SER A 75 11.42 -0.61 -6.64
C SER A 75 12.76 -0.09 -7.17
N ARG A 76 12.90 0.08 -8.48
CA ARG A 76 14.09 0.65 -9.14
C ARG A 76 13.90 2.12 -9.54
N GLY A 77 12.75 2.69 -9.20
CA GLY A 77 12.43 4.09 -9.44
C GLY A 77 13.31 5.02 -8.62
N ILE A 78 13.39 6.25 -9.08
CA ILE A 78 14.16 7.29 -8.38
C ILE A 78 13.21 7.94 -7.37
N VAL A 79 13.61 7.92 -6.10
CA VAL A 79 12.90 8.64 -5.04
C VAL A 79 13.16 10.14 -5.20
N GLY A 80 12.12 10.95 -5.00
CA GLY A 80 12.19 12.40 -5.05
C GLY A 80 11.17 13.06 -4.12
N ASP A 81 11.13 14.38 -4.17
CA ASP A 81 10.17 15.20 -3.45
C ASP A 81 9.50 16.17 -4.44
N LEU A 82 8.17 16.24 -4.39
CA LEU A 82 7.39 17.21 -5.13
C LEU A 82 6.58 18.06 -4.15
N GLY A 83 7.14 19.20 -3.77
CA GLY A 83 6.45 20.17 -2.92
C GLY A 83 6.25 19.69 -1.49
N GLY A 84 7.17 18.88 -0.95
CA GLY A 84 7.08 18.26 0.38
C GLY A 84 6.43 16.88 0.38
N GLU A 85 5.99 16.39 -0.78
CA GLU A 85 5.43 15.05 -0.92
C GLU A 85 6.47 14.07 -1.47
N PRO A 86 6.81 12.99 -0.73
CA PRO A 86 7.76 12.00 -1.19
C PRO A 86 7.17 11.18 -2.32
N VAL A 87 7.89 11.09 -3.44
CA VAL A 87 7.47 10.40 -4.66
C VAL A 87 8.51 9.39 -5.13
N VAL A 88 8.09 8.45 -5.96
CA VAL A 88 8.97 7.63 -6.80
C VAL A 88 8.62 7.83 -8.27
N ALA A 89 9.63 8.14 -9.08
CA ALA A 89 9.50 8.22 -10.53
C ALA A 89 9.69 6.83 -11.16
N SER A 90 8.71 6.37 -11.96
CA SER A 90 8.82 5.12 -12.71
C SER A 90 10.05 5.14 -13.63
N PRO A 91 10.89 4.08 -13.65
CA PRO A 91 12.07 4.02 -14.51
C PRO A 91 11.76 4.19 -16.00
N ILE A 92 10.58 3.72 -16.45
CA ILE A 92 10.23 3.62 -17.86
C ILE A 92 9.63 4.93 -18.37
N TYR A 93 8.45 5.30 -17.87
CA TYR A 93 7.69 6.45 -18.36
C TYR A 93 7.72 7.67 -17.47
N LYS A 94 8.52 7.64 -16.38
CA LYS A 94 8.75 8.79 -15.48
C LYS A 94 7.51 9.34 -14.77
N HIS A 95 6.38 8.64 -14.78
CA HIS A 95 5.24 8.95 -13.91
C HIS A 95 5.68 8.97 -12.44
N HIS A 96 5.18 9.95 -11.69
CA HIS A 96 5.50 10.11 -10.28
C HIS A 96 4.37 9.54 -9.43
N TYR A 97 4.72 8.61 -8.55
CA TYR A 97 3.78 8.04 -7.59
C TYR A 97 4.10 8.53 -6.19
N LEU A 98 3.10 9.06 -5.50
CA LEU A 98 3.20 9.49 -4.11
C LEU A 98 3.44 8.26 -3.21
N LEU A 99 4.52 8.25 -2.45
CA LEU A 99 4.85 7.14 -1.55
C LEU A 99 3.86 7.02 -0.38
N ARG A 100 3.19 8.12 -0.01
CA ARG A 100 2.18 8.15 1.07
C ARG A 100 0.84 7.53 0.66
N THR A 101 0.37 7.83 -0.55
CA THR A 101 -1.00 7.52 -1.00
C THR A 101 -1.05 6.54 -2.16
N GLY A 102 0.07 6.31 -2.84
CA GLY A 102 0.16 5.52 -4.06
C GLY A 102 -0.39 6.22 -5.30
N ALA A 103 -0.94 7.42 -5.18
CA ALA A 103 -1.54 8.14 -6.30
C ALA A 103 -0.48 8.63 -7.29
N CYS A 104 -0.79 8.51 -8.57
CA CYS A 104 0.00 9.10 -9.66
C CYS A 104 -0.28 10.60 -9.72
N VAL A 105 0.77 11.41 -9.81
CA VAL A 105 0.66 12.88 -9.85
C VAL A 105 0.08 13.34 -11.19
N GLU A 106 0.47 12.69 -12.28
CA GLU A 106 0.02 13.03 -13.63
C GLU A 106 -1.38 12.50 -13.93
N GLU A 107 -1.75 11.36 -13.34
CA GLU A 107 -3.03 10.67 -13.58
C GLU A 107 -3.68 10.28 -12.25
N PRO A 108 -4.42 11.20 -11.59
CA PRO A 108 -4.93 10.99 -10.22
C PRO A 108 -5.86 9.78 -10.04
N ASP A 109 -6.47 9.28 -11.12
CA ASP A 109 -7.30 8.07 -11.10
C ASP A 109 -6.47 6.77 -11.01
N THR A 110 -5.16 6.84 -11.27
CA THR A 110 -4.23 5.72 -11.15
C THR A 110 -3.60 5.71 -9.76
N ILE A 111 -4.00 4.73 -8.94
CA ILE A 111 -3.55 4.60 -7.55
C ILE A 111 -2.94 3.22 -7.33
N LEU A 112 -1.72 3.20 -6.81
CA LEU A 112 -1.02 1.99 -6.38
C LEU A 112 -1.49 1.55 -5.00
N PRO A 113 -1.49 0.23 -4.71
CA PRO A 113 -1.73 -0.24 -3.35
C PRO A 113 -0.61 0.24 -2.42
N VAL A 114 -0.97 0.76 -1.26
CA VAL A 114 -0.05 1.18 -0.19
C VAL A 114 -0.16 0.18 0.96
N TYR A 115 0.97 -0.20 1.53
CA TYR A 115 1.06 -1.19 2.61
C TYR A 115 1.58 -0.56 3.89
N SER A 116 1.09 -1.03 5.04
CA SER A 116 1.66 -0.59 6.32
C SER A 116 3.02 -1.25 6.50
N ILE A 117 4.00 -0.44 6.90
CA ILE A 117 5.39 -0.85 7.10
C ILE A 117 5.87 -0.34 8.45
N GLU A 118 6.68 -1.13 9.13
CA GLU A 118 7.20 -0.80 10.45
C GLU A 118 8.63 -1.30 10.63
N LEU A 119 9.43 -0.53 11.37
CA LEU A 119 10.77 -0.94 11.81
C LEU A 119 10.67 -1.50 13.23
N ARG A 120 11.05 -2.76 13.44
CA ARG A 120 11.09 -3.42 14.76
C ARG A 120 12.45 -4.08 14.95
N ASP A 121 13.18 -3.70 15.98
CA ASP A 121 14.50 -4.26 16.33
C ASP A 121 15.49 -4.30 15.14
N GLY A 122 15.52 -3.22 14.34
CA GLY A 122 16.40 -3.12 13.16
C GLY A 122 15.90 -3.89 11.93
N ILE A 123 14.72 -4.50 12.00
CA ILE A 123 14.11 -5.29 10.92
C ILE A 123 12.87 -4.58 10.37
N VAL A 124 12.76 -4.54 9.05
CA VAL A 124 11.60 -4.03 8.33
C VAL A 124 10.52 -5.10 8.25
N TRP A 125 9.31 -4.75 8.69
CA TRP A 125 8.12 -5.59 8.67
C TRP A 125 7.04 -4.95 7.81
N LEU A 126 6.38 -5.75 7.00
CA LEU A 126 5.26 -5.32 6.17
C LEU A 126 3.98 -6.03 6.62
N LYS A 127 2.89 -5.27 6.74
CA LYS A 127 1.57 -5.80 7.06
C LYS A 127 0.83 -6.18 5.79
N ASP A 128 0.27 -7.38 5.78
CA ASP A 128 -0.67 -7.85 4.76
C ASP A 128 -2.04 -7.14 4.86
#